data_AF-A0A1F7UJU5-F1
#
_entry.id   AF-A0A1F7UJU5-F1
#
_cell.length_a   1.000
_cell.length_b   1.000
_cell.length_c   1.000
_cell.angle_alpha   90.00
_cell.angle_beta   90.00
_cell.angle_gamma   90.00
#
_symmetry.space_group_name_H-M   'P 1'
#
loop_
_entity.id
_entity.type
_entity.pdbx_description
1 polymer ?
#
loop_
_entity_poly.entity_id
_entity_poly.type
_entity_poly.pdbx_seq_one_letter_code
_entity_poly.pdbx_strand_id
1 'polypeptide(L)' 'MASPEELKALCFDDRGGLKTKPECRSALINHLILDEMMDVMEAEDVTEKTLRDLNLWPVEEKPKDGSPLP' A
#
# COMPACT_ATOMS: atom_id res chain seq x y z
N MET A 1 15.33 -7.69 5.99
CA MET A 1 14.03 -7.07 6.35
C MET A 1 14.07 -5.63 5.93
N ALA A 2 13.49 -5.37 4.76
CA ALA A 2 13.30 -4.04 4.20
C ALA A 2 12.67 -3.07 5.20
N SER A 3 13.17 -1.84 5.20
CA SER A 3 12.70 -0.76 6.07
C SER A 3 11.35 -0.23 5.60
N PRO A 4 10.53 0.38 6.48
CA PRO A 4 9.25 0.99 6.09
C PRO A 4 9.39 2.04 4.98
N GLU A 5 10.52 2.76 4.94
CA GLU A 5 10.82 3.76 3.93
C GLU A 5 11.12 3.15 2.55
N GLU A 6 11.80 2.01 2.52
CA GLU A 6 12.09 1.25 1.30
C GLU A 6 10.80 0.67 0.71
N LEU A 7 9.98 0.08 1.57
CA LEU A 7 8.66 -0.43 1.20
C LEU A 7 7.75 0.70 0.69
N LYS A 8 7.78 1.86 1.34
CA LYS A 8 7.04 3.04 0.89
C LYS A 8 7.50 3.50 -0.49
N ALA A 9 8.80 3.52 -0.76
CA ALA A 9 9.35 3.97 -2.04
C ALA A 9 8.84 3.14 -3.24
N LEU A 10 8.58 1.84 -3.05
CA LEU A 10 8.04 0.96 -4.09
C LEU A 10 6.65 1.41 -4.62
N CYS A 11 5.91 2.13 -3.79
CA CYS A 11 4.57 2.62 -4.10
C CYS A 11 4.57 3.93 -4.89
N PHE A 12 5.74 4.51 -5.17
CA PHE A 12 5.90 5.69 -6.01
C PHE A 12 6.52 5.31 -7.37
N ASP A 13 6.18 6.08 -8.40
CA ASP A 13 6.79 6.00 -9.73
C ASP A 13 8.07 6.86 -9.83
N ASP A 14 8.76 6.79 -10.97
CA ASP A 14 10.01 7.53 -11.22
C ASP A 14 9.85 9.06 -11.19
N ARG A 15 8.62 9.56 -11.21
CA ARG A 15 8.28 10.99 -11.15
C ARG A 15 7.88 11.41 -9.73
N GLY A 16 7.92 10.48 -8.77
CA GLY A 16 7.44 10.67 -7.40
C GLY A 16 5.91 10.65 -7.28
N GLY A 17 5.19 10.19 -8.31
CA GLY A 17 3.74 10.01 -8.29
C GLY A 17 3.36 8.77 -7.49
N LEU A 18 2.32 8.86 -6.65
CA LEU A 18 1.78 7.70 -5.96
C LEU A 18 1.08 6.78 -6.98
N LYS A 19 1.54 5.54 -7.09
CA LYS A 19 0.92 4.51 -7.94
C LYS A 19 -0.47 4.15 -7.43
N THR A 20 -1.24 3.38 -8.21
CA THR A 20 -2.50 2.84 -7.69
C THR A 20 -2.23 1.82 -6.56
N LYS A 21 -3.19 1.65 -5.65
CA LYS A 21 -3.11 0.67 -4.57
C LYS A 21 -2.74 -0.75 -5.05
N PRO A 22 -3.36 -1.31 -6.12
CA PRO A 22 -2.96 -2.62 -6.62
C PRO A 22 -1.52 -2.66 -7.16
N GLU A 23 -1.03 -1.60 -7.82
CA GLU A 23 0.34 -1.55 -8.31
C GLU A 23 1.37 -1.54 -7.17
N CYS A 24 1.15 -0.73 -6.14
CA CYS A 24 1.97 -0.74 -4.92
C CYS A 24 1.93 -2.10 -4.23
N ARG A 25 0.74 -2.72 -4.09
CA ARG A 25 0.59 -4.06 -3.53
C ARG A 25 1.44 -5.07 -4.28
N SER A 26 1.36 -5.10 -5.61
CA SER A 26 2.16 -6.02 -6.43
C SER A 26 3.66 -5.75 -6.30
N ALA A 27 4.08 -4.48 -6.25
CA ALA A 27 5.49 -4.11 -6.08
C ALA A 27 6.04 -4.58 -4.72
N LEU A 28 5.28 -4.40 -3.63
CA LEU A 28 5.63 -4.86 -2.30
C LEU A 28 5.76 -6.39 -2.24
N ILE A 29 4.75 -7.12 -2.73
CA ILE A 29 4.78 -8.59 -2.76
C ILE A 29 5.97 -9.10 -3.56
N ASN A 30 6.20 -8.54 -4.74
CA ASN A 30 7.32 -8.95 -5.59
C ASN A 30 8.67 -8.72 -4.91
N HIS A 31 8.86 -7.59 -4.23
CA HIS A 31 10.10 -7.33 -3.49
C HIS A 31 10.29 -8.32 -2.34
N LEU A 32 9.24 -8.57 -1.54
CA LEU A 32 9.33 -9.51 -0.41
C LEU A 32 9.62 -10.95 -0.86
N ILE A 33 9.06 -11.38 -1.99
CA ILE A 33 9.33 -12.72 -2.53
C ILE A 33 10.73 -12.81 -3.15
N LEU A 34 11.13 -11.81 -3.93
CA LEU A 34 12.36 -11.90 -4.74
C LEU A 34 13.62 -11.50 -3.97
N ASP A 35 13.56 -10.43 -3.16
CA ASP A 35 14.71 -9.92 -2.40
C ASP A 35 14.81 -10.56 -1.00
N GLU A 36 13.67 -10.69 -0.30
CA GLU A 36 13.64 -11.26 1.06
C GLU A 36 13.38 -12.77 1.06
N MET A 37 13.18 -13.39 -0.10
CA MET A 37 12.91 -14.83 -0.27
C MET A 37 11.73 -15.33 0.57
N MET A 38 10.74 -14.48 0.82
CA MET A 38 9.53 -14.84 1.57
C MET A 38 8.61 -15.72 0.73
N ASP A 39 7.89 -16.61 1.41
CA ASP A 39 6.76 -17.31 0.80
C ASP A 39 5.65 -16.33 0.43
N VAL A 40 4.92 -16.64 -0.64
CA VAL A 40 3.85 -15.78 -1.18
C VAL A 40 2.83 -15.41 -0.09
N MET A 41 2.43 -16.38 0.75
CA MET A 41 1.45 -16.14 1.82
C MET A 41 1.96 -15.17 2.88
N GLU A 42 3.25 -15.27 3.24
CA GLU A 42 3.87 -14.37 4.21
C GLU A 42 4.04 -12.97 3.63
N ALA A 43 4.49 -12.89 2.37
CA ALA A 43 4.64 -11.63 1.64
C ALA A 43 3.30 -10.89 1.51
N GLU A 44 2.19 -11.60 1.27
CA GLU A 44 0.86 -11.00 1.23
C GLU A 44 0.43 -10.41 2.58
N ASP A 45 0.65 -11.14 3.69
CA ASP A 45 0.31 -10.66 5.04
C ASP A 45 1.13 -9.42 5.44
N VAL A 46 2.45 -9.45 5.18
CA VAL A 46 3.34 -8.30 5.40
C VAL A 46 2.93 -7.12 4.52
N THR A 47 2.56 -7.36 3.27
CA THR A 47 2.11 -6.31 2.36
C THR A 47 0.83 -5.65 2.84
N GLU A 48 -0.18 -6.41 3.26
CA GLU A 48 -1.44 -5.86 3.76
C GLU A 48 -1.24 -5.03 5.03
N LYS A 49 -0.40 -5.49 5.96
CA LYS A 49 0.01 -4.72 7.14
C LYS A 49 0.70 -3.41 6.73
N THR A 50 1.68 -3.50 5.84
CA THR A 50 2.43 -2.35 5.33
C THR A 50 1.50 -1.33 4.66
N LEU A 51 0.60 -1.76 3.79
CA LEU A 51 -0.37 -0.88 3.12
C LEU A 51 -1.28 -0.15 4.11
N ARG A 52 -1.68 -0.82 5.19
CA ARG A 52 -2.49 -0.23 6.25
C ARG A 52 -1.70 0.80 7.05
N ASP A 53 -0.44 0.51 7.38
CA ASP A 53 0.42 1.41 8.15
C ASP A 53 0.83 2.64 7.34
N LEU A 54 1.09 2.47 6.05
CA LEU A 54 1.45 3.57 5.14
C LEU A 54 0.29 4.54 4.90
N ASN A 55 -0.96 4.06 4.99
CA ASN A 55 -2.19 4.85 4.85
C ASN A 55 -2.19 5.85 3.68
N LEU A 56 -1.61 5.46 2.54
CA LEU A 56 -1.37 6.34 1.39
C LEU A 56 -2.63 6.58 0.54
N TRP A 57 -3.61 5.68 0.63
CA TRP A 57 -4.90 5.84 -0.04
C TRP A 57 -5.93 6.16 1.04
N PRO A 58 -6.45 7.40 1.10
CA PRO A 58 -7.58 7.68 1.98
C PRO A 58 -8.71 6.75 1.57
N VAL A 59 -9.22 5.97 2.53
CA VAL A 59 -10.54 5.36 2.38
C VAL A 59 -11.47 6.51 2.07
N GLU A 60 -12.11 6.51 0.90
CA GLU A 60 -13.15 7.48 0.58
C GLU A 60 -14.12 7.48 1.76
N GLU A 61 -14.02 8.51 2.62
CA GLU A 61 -15.04 8.78 3.60
C GLU A 61 -16.28 9.05 2.75
N LYS A 62 -17.18 8.06 2.69
CA LYS A 62 -18.53 8.30 2.20
C LYS A 62 -18.98 9.62 2.84
N PRO A 63 -19.38 10.63 2.05
CA PRO A 63 -19.83 11.88 2.63
C PRO A 63 -20.94 11.53 3.62
N LYS A 64 -20.67 11.75 4.91
CA LYS A 64 -21.68 11.71 5.96
C LYS A 64 -22.48 13.01 5.85
N ASP A 65 -23.08 13.27 4.70
CA ASP A 65 -24.05 14.36 4.58
C ASP A 65 -25.41 13.81 5.04
N GLY A 66 -25.52 13.74 6.36
CA GLY A 66 -26.78 13.59 7.07
C GLY A 66 -27.38 14.97 7.39
N SER A 67 -27.54 15.83 6.39
CA SER A 67 -28.27 17.09 6.56
C SER A 67 -29.59 17.04 5.78
N PRO A 68 -30.76 17.03 6.46
CA PRO A 68 -32.03 17.24 5.76
C PRO A 68 -32.06 18.69 5.25
N LEU A 69 -32.31 18.86 3.96
CA LEU A 69 -32.56 20.17 3.35
C LEU A 69 -33.85 20.77 3.96
N PRO A 70 -33.88 22.09 4.24
CA PRO A 70 -35.02 22.80 4.83
C PRO A 70 -36.25 22.91 3.92
#